data_AF-A0A6P6J2P1-F1
#
_entry.id   AF-A0A6P6J2P1-F1
#
_cell.length_a   1.000
_cell.length_b   1.000
_cell.length_c   1.000
_cell.angle_alpha   90.00
_cell.angle_beta   90.00
_cell.angle_gamma   90.00
#
_symmetry.space_group_name_H-M   'P 1'
#
loop_
_entity.id
_entity.type
_entity.pdbx_description
1 polymer ?
#
loop_
_entity_poly.entity_id
_entity_poly.type
_entity_poly.pdbx_seq_one_letter_code
_entity_poly.pdbx_strand_id
1 'polypeptide(L)'
;MGMMSLLLLMVIGWCGGVPPLREVYRMPQSALKALSDRGTVVMEAALSRALSAVDAAVLDRNKAEAGCRGCVPCLFQDCGQRKGACASPEDTQSEPSCQVISRAQEEADEGERSWLLSQACGYYKRRCTPAQVNKDLCVRVMGESCSARVLQCSLLNTMQNLEPATQTTAQAVCGQRFSVSQNLTQPRSRIMGGSPAPLGSWPWLVNLRLDGALMCGGVLVDSSWVLTAAHCFAGSRSESYWTAVVGEFDLKKTDPDEQIMKVNRIITHPKFNPKTFNNDIALVELSSPVILSERVTPVCVPSDLDPPAGTPCLVAGWGSLYEDGPSADVVMEAKVPLLSQTTCRSALGKELLTNTMFCAGYLTGGIDSCQGDSGGPLIFQDRLSGRFQLFGITSWGDGCGERGKPGVYTRVTAFSDWVMTEIQKSFGSREPTCPELLKTTELSEEQQMSELTTLCHFYTLSCSSTLDPSACQRLAQDKCQSRLKKCKLHSFLQTLLDLLQRADDCIRDKVDLTFFTQTLPQLVE
;
A
#
# COMPACT_ATOMS: atom_id res chain seq x y z
N MET A 1 -3.24 -18.00 42.65
CA MET A 1 -2.57 -16.68 42.67
C MET A 1 -3.55 -15.65 43.18
N GLY A 2 -3.62 -15.49 44.50
CA GLY A 2 -4.26 -14.35 45.14
C GLY A 2 -3.27 -13.21 45.31
N MET A 3 -3.77 -12.03 45.69
CA MET A 3 -3.03 -10.80 45.99
C MET A 3 -2.36 -10.09 44.79
N MET A 4 -3.15 -9.46 43.91
CA MET A 4 -2.69 -8.25 43.20
C MET A 4 -3.81 -7.32 42.67
N SER A 5 -5.07 -7.48 43.12
CA SER A 5 -6.17 -6.59 42.70
C SER A 5 -6.75 -5.72 43.82
N LEU A 6 -6.09 -5.63 44.98
CA LEU A 6 -6.64 -4.92 46.16
C LEU A 6 -5.92 -3.62 46.55
N LEU A 7 -5.03 -3.07 45.71
CA LEU A 7 -4.20 -1.91 46.08
C LEU A 7 -4.37 -0.65 45.22
N LEU A 8 -5.36 -0.60 44.32
CA LEU A 8 -5.59 0.59 43.49
C LEU A 8 -6.87 1.39 43.81
N LEU A 9 -7.61 1.04 44.86
CA LEU A 9 -8.87 1.69 45.23
C LEU A 9 -8.88 2.37 46.62
N MET A 10 -7.72 2.58 47.25
CA MET A 10 -7.62 3.21 48.57
C MET A 10 -6.72 4.46 48.64
N VAL A 11 -6.69 5.31 47.59
CA VAL A 11 -5.94 6.59 47.66
C VAL A 11 -6.76 7.83 47.27
N ILE A 12 -8.04 7.72 46.91
CA ILE A 12 -8.86 8.92 46.65
C ILE A 12 -10.10 8.90 47.52
N GLY A 13 -9.92 9.37 48.74
CA GLY A 13 -11.00 9.63 49.68
C GLY A 13 -10.46 10.28 50.94
N TRP A 14 -10.27 11.61 50.91
CA TRP A 14 -10.74 12.55 51.94
C TRP A 14 -10.08 13.94 51.77
N CYS A 15 -10.87 14.90 51.25
CA CYS A 15 -11.01 16.25 51.82
C CYS A 15 -12.22 16.97 51.19
N GLY A 16 -13.36 16.91 51.90
CA GLY A 16 -14.32 18.00 52.14
C GLY A 16 -15.07 18.69 50.99
N GLY A 17 -16.41 18.50 50.96
CA GLY A 17 -17.33 19.63 50.81
C GLY A 17 -18.71 19.41 50.13
N VAL A 18 -19.78 19.31 50.94
CA VAL A 18 -21.17 19.85 50.69
C VAL A 18 -22.15 18.88 49.94
N PRO A 19 -23.49 18.84 50.22
CA PRO A 19 -24.20 17.78 50.99
C PRO A 19 -25.35 17.08 50.16
N PRO A 20 -26.21 16.22 50.74
CA PRO A 20 -26.88 15.13 50.01
C PRO A 20 -28.27 15.48 49.45
N LEU A 21 -28.66 14.90 48.31
CA LEU A 21 -30.05 14.51 48.07
C LEU A 21 -30.20 13.40 47.01
N ARG A 22 -31.15 12.50 47.33
CA ARG A 22 -31.84 11.45 46.55
C ARG A 22 -31.17 10.09 46.33
N GLU A 23 -31.72 9.15 47.09
CA GLU A 23 -31.56 7.70 47.05
C GLU A 23 -31.71 7.13 45.63
N VAL A 24 -30.66 6.48 45.14
CA VAL A 24 -30.74 5.52 44.04
C VAL A 24 -31.32 4.24 44.62
N TYR A 25 -32.49 3.83 44.12
CA TYR A 25 -33.14 2.58 44.49
C TYR A 25 -32.20 1.41 44.16
N ARG A 26 -31.55 0.81 45.17
CA ARG A 26 -30.74 -0.40 44.98
C ARG A 26 -31.70 -1.57 44.77
N MET A 27 -31.64 -2.19 43.59
CA MET A 27 -32.40 -3.41 43.33
C MET A 27 -32.02 -4.49 44.35
N PRO A 28 -33.01 -5.23 44.89
CA PRO A 28 -32.75 -6.34 45.79
C PRO A 28 -31.84 -7.38 45.13
N GLN A 29 -30.91 -7.97 45.89
CA GLN A 29 -30.04 -9.04 45.38
C GLN A 29 -30.82 -10.23 44.79
N SER A 30 -32.06 -10.45 45.24
CA SER A 30 -32.96 -11.46 44.66
C SER A 30 -33.37 -11.14 43.21
N ALA A 31 -33.55 -9.87 42.86
CA ALA A 31 -33.88 -9.44 41.49
C ALA A 31 -32.65 -9.53 40.56
N LEU A 32 -31.47 -9.15 41.06
CA LEU A 32 -30.19 -9.33 40.35
C LEU A 32 -29.87 -10.81 40.10
N LYS A 33 -30.14 -11.68 41.08
CA LYS A 33 -29.97 -13.12 40.92
C LYS A 33 -30.99 -13.72 39.95
N ALA A 34 -32.25 -13.28 40.00
CA ALA A 34 -33.27 -13.71 39.04
C ALA A 34 -32.97 -13.25 37.60
N LEU A 35 -32.40 -12.05 37.41
CA LEU A 35 -31.93 -11.54 36.12
C LEU A 35 -30.69 -12.30 35.62
N SER A 36 -29.75 -12.61 36.52
CA SER A 36 -28.60 -13.45 36.20
C SER A 36 -29.05 -14.84 35.78
N ASP A 37 -29.90 -15.49 36.57
CA ASP A 37 -30.37 -16.86 36.31
C ASP A 37 -31.21 -16.94 35.03
N ARG A 38 -32.09 -15.95 34.76
CA ARG A 38 -32.82 -15.86 33.48
C ARG A 38 -31.89 -15.53 32.31
N GLY A 39 -30.88 -14.69 32.50
CA GLY A 39 -29.85 -14.41 31.49
C GLY A 39 -29.06 -15.65 31.11
N THR A 40 -28.70 -16.49 32.09
CA THR A 40 -28.03 -17.78 31.84
C THR A 40 -28.94 -18.74 31.09
N VAL A 41 -30.23 -18.83 31.44
CA VAL A 41 -31.21 -19.70 30.76
C VAL A 41 -31.48 -19.24 29.33
N VAL A 42 -31.56 -17.93 29.07
CA VAL A 42 -31.71 -17.38 27.72
C VAL A 42 -30.46 -17.64 26.88
N MET A 43 -29.28 -17.50 27.48
CA MET A 43 -28.01 -17.76 26.79
C MET A 43 -27.80 -19.26 26.52
N GLU A 44 -28.18 -20.13 27.45
CA GLU A 44 -28.16 -21.59 27.28
C GLU A 44 -29.17 -22.04 26.21
N ALA A 45 -30.39 -21.48 26.21
CA ALA A 45 -31.39 -21.75 25.18
C ALA A 45 -30.94 -21.23 23.80
N ALA A 46 -30.32 -20.06 23.73
CA ALA A 46 -29.76 -19.51 22.50
C ALA A 46 -28.60 -20.37 21.98
N LEU A 47 -27.69 -20.81 22.86
CA LEU A 47 -26.56 -21.66 22.50
C LEU A 47 -27.02 -23.06 22.08
N SER A 48 -28.01 -23.63 22.76
CA SER A 48 -28.59 -24.93 22.43
C SER A 48 -29.33 -24.89 21.08
N ARG A 49 -30.02 -23.78 20.78
CA ARG A 49 -30.68 -23.55 19.49
C ARG A 49 -29.67 -23.31 18.37
N ALA A 50 -28.57 -22.60 18.66
CA ALA A 50 -27.46 -22.42 17.72
C ALA A 50 -26.76 -23.76 17.42
N LEU A 51 -26.48 -24.57 18.44
CA LEU A 51 -25.93 -25.92 18.29
C LEU A 51 -26.87 -26.84 17.49
N SER A 52 -28.17 -26.79 17.76
CA SER A 52 -29.17 -27.55 17.01
C SER A 52 -29.25 -27.11 15.54
N ALA A 53 -29.09 -25.81 15.27
CA ALA A 53 -29.04 -25.28 13.90
C ALA A 53 -27.76 -25.71 13.18
N VAL A 54 -26.62 -25.76 13.88
CA VAL A 54 -25.36 -26.28 13.36
C VAL A 54 -25.47 -27.79 13.07
N ASP A 55 -26.04 -28.58 13.98
CA ASP A 55 -26.25 -30.01 13.77
C ASP A 55 -27.20 -30.28 12.60
N ALA A 56 -28.27 -29.50 12.46
CA ALA A 56 -29.17 -29.57 11.31
C ALA A 56 -28.44 -29.22 9.99
N ALA A 57 -27.62 -28.16 9.99
CA ALA A 57 -26.81 -27.79 8.84
C ALA A 57 -25.76 -28.86 8.49
N VAL A 58 -25.15 -29.49 9.49
CA VAL A 58 -24.20 -30.60 9.30
C VAL A 58 -24.92 -31.83 8.76
N LEU A 59 -26.13 -32.15 9.25
CA LEU A 59 -26.92 -33.27 8.78
C LEU A 59 -27.40 -33.06 7.34
N ASP A 60 -27.86 -31.85 7.01
CA ASP A 60 -28.26 -31.47 5.65
C ASP A 60 -27.06 -31.48 4.69
N ARG A 61 -25.89 -31.00 5.13
CA ARG A 61 -24.63 -31.14 4.38
C ARG A 61 -24.29 -32.61 4.15
N ASN A 62 -24.34 -33.46 5.18
CA ASN A 62 -24.03 -34.87 5.06
C ASN A 62 -25.01 -35.61 4.14
N LYS A 63 -26.30 -35.23 4.17
CA LYS A 63 -27.35 -35.77 3.28
C LYS A 63 -27.17 -35.29 1.84
N ALA A 64 -26.76 -34.03 1.64
CA ALA A 64 -26.39 -33.50 0.33
C ALA A 64 -25.13 -34.20 -0.22
N GLU A 65 -24.10 -34.39 0.60
CA GLU A 65 -22.88 -35.13 0.25
C GLU A 65 -23.16 -36.60 -0.11
N ALA A 66 -24.12 -37.24 0.55
CA ALA A 66 -24.53 -38.60 0.21
C ALA A 66 -25.18 -38.69 -1.18
N GLY A 67 -25.91 -37.65 -1.62
CA GLY A 67 -26.51 -37.54 -2.95
C GLY A 67 -25.50 -37.21 -4.07
N CYS A 68 -24.36 -36.62 -3.73
CA CYS A 68 -23.28 -36.28 -4.67
C CYS A 68 -22.26 -37.41 -4.88
N ARG A 69 -22.52 -38.63 -4.37
CA ARG A 69 -21.61 -39.78 -4.56
C ARG A 69 -21.46 -40.09 -6.04
N GLY A 70 -20.28 -39.76 -6.58
CA GLY A 70 -19.93 -39.97 -7.98
C GLY A 70 -19.67 -38.68 -8.75
N CYS A 71 -20.04 -37.51 -8.23
CA CYS A 71 -19.76 -36.22 -8.88
C CYS A 71 -18.32 -35.76 -8.67
N VAL A 72 -17.80 -34.95 -9.60
CA VAL A 72 -16.60 -34.15 -9.34
C VAL A 72 -16.90 -33.12 -8.24
N PRO A 73 -16.08 -33.06 -7.16
CA PRO A 73 -16.28 -32.10 -6.07
C PRO A 73 -16.03 -30.66 -6.53
N CYS A 74 -16.61 -29.69 -5.84
CA CYS A 74 -16.28 -28.28 -6.07
C CYS A 74 -14.81 -28.03 -5.72
N LEU A 75 -14.02 -27.58 -6.70
CA LEU A 75 -12.58 -27.37 -6.55
C LEU A 75 -12.23 -25.91 -6.20
N PHE A 76 -13.21 -25.00 -6.25
CA PHE A 76 -13.06 -23.56 -6.07
C PHE A 76 -13.93 -23.05 -4.90
N GLN A 77 -13.79 -21.77 -4.53
CA GLN A 77 -14.34 -21.22 -3.27
C GLN A 77 -15.87 -21.36 -3.14
N ASP A 78 -16.62 -21.18 -4.21
CA ASP A 78 -18.08 -21.32 -4.22
C ASP A 78 -18.57 -21.80 -5.60
N CYS A 79 -19.29 -22.92 -5.65
CA CYS A 79 -19.94 -23.43 -6.87
C CYS A 79 -21.44 -23.10 -6.94
N GLY A 80 -21.94 -22.27 -6.02
CA GLY A 80 -23.34 -21.90 -5.89
C GLY A 80 -24.25 -23.04 -5.40
N GLN A 81 -25.51 -22.69 -5.11
CA GLN A 81 -26.54 -23.66 -4.72
C GLN A 81 -27.19 -24.30 -5.95
N ARG A 82 -26.55 -25.31 -6.54
CA ARG A 82 -27.06 -25.99 -7.74
C ARG A 82 -27.68 -27.35 -7.42
N LYS A 83 -28.87 -27.61 -7.96
CA LYS A 83 -29.55 -28.92 -7.98
C LYS A 83 -29.58 -29.40 -9.44
N GLY A 84 -28.71 -30.32 -9.84
CA GLY A 84 -28.61 -30.77 -11.24
C GLY A 84 -27.71 -32.00 -11.45
N ALA A 85 -27.65 -32.48 -12.69
CA ALA A 85 -26.75 -33.56 -13.09
C ALA A 85 -25.28 -33.11 -13.09
N CYS A 86 -24.38 -33.98 -12.64
CA CYS A 86 -22.95 -33.75 -12.54
C CYS A 86 -22.19 -34.75 -13.42
N ALA A 87 -20.96 -34.43 -13.80
CA ALA A 87 -20.09 -35.38 -14.49
C ALA A 87 -19.50 -36.38 -13.49
N SER A 88 -19.44 -37.66 -13.89
CA SER A 88 -18.61 -38.63 -13.17
C SER A 88 -17.15 -38.40 -13.55
N PRO A 89 -16.19 -38.47 -12.60
CA PRO A 89 -14.78 -38.43 -12.94
C PRO A 89 -14.32 -39.61 -13.81
N GLU A 90 -15.15 -40.64 -14.00
CA GLU A 90 -14.91 -41.73 -14.96
C GLU A 90 -15.24 -41.34 -16.41
N ASP A 91 -16.05 -40.28 -16.63
CA ASP A 91 -16.45 -39.82 -17.97
C ASP A 91 -15.39 -38.93 -18.63
N THR A 92 -14.45 -38.37 -17.85
CA THR A 92 -13.39 -37.47 -18.35
C THR A 92 -12.14 -38.26 -18.73
N GLN A 93 -12.09 -38.79 -19.96
CA GLN A 93 -10.97 -39.60 -20.45
C GLN A 93 -9.73 -38.78 -20.90
N SER A 94 -9.87 -37.46 -21.08
CA SER A 94 -8.81 -36.57 -21.57
C SER A 94 -8.71 -35.26 -20.78
N GLU A 95 -7.53 -34.64 -20.83
CA GLU A 95 -7.27 -33.36 -20.17
C GLU A 95 -8.13 -32.26 -20.78
N PRO A 96 -8.75 -31.36 -19.99
CA PRO A 96 -9.61 -30.32 -20.55
C PRO A 96 -8.84 -29.44 -21.54
N SER A 97 -9.46 -29.23 -22.71
CA SER A 97 -8.91 -28.35 -23.74
C SER A 97 -9.08 -26.89 -23.33
N CYS A 98 -8.23 -26.01 -23.87
CA CYS A 98 -8.33 -24.58 -23.55
C CYS A 98 -9.64 -23.95 -24.02
N GLN A 99 -10.30 -24.50 -25.04
CA GLN A 99 -11.63 -24.07 -25.45
C GLN A 99 -12.68 -24.35 -24.37
N VAL A 100 -12.63 -25.51 -23.72
CA VAL A 100 -13.57 -25.87 -22.64
C VAL A 100 -13.34 -24.99 -21.41
N ILE A 101 -12.08 -24.75 -21.07
CA ILE A 101 -11.71 -23.85 -19.96
C ILE A 101 -12.15 -22.41 -20.24
N SER A 102 -11.91 -21.90 -21.45
CA SER A 102 -12.24 -20.51 -21.80
C SER A 102 -13.74 -20.27 -21.76
N ARG A 103 -14.55 -21.18 -22.31
CA ARG A 103 -16.01 -21.10 -22.24
C ARG A 103 -16.51 -21.06 -20.80
N ALA A 104 -15.94 -21.89 -19.93
CA ALA A 104 -16.29 -21.86 -18.51
C ALA A 104 -15.89 -20.53 -17.84
N GLN A 105 -14.77 -19.93 -18.23
CA GLN A 105 -14.31 -18.62 -17.71
C GLN A 105 -15.17 -17.44 -18.19
N GLU A 106 -15.78 -17.52 -19.37
CA GLU A 106 -16.66 -16.49 -19.93
C GLU A 106 -18.00 -16.37 -19.19
N GLU A 107 -18.36 -17.35 -18.36
CA GLU A 107 -19.60 -17.28 -17.57
C GLU A 107 -19.57 -16.13 -16.57
N ALA A 108 -20.67 -15.36 -16.53
CA ALA A 108 -20.79 -14.18 -15.69
C ALA A 108 -21.05 -14.51 -14.21
N ASP A 109 -21.79 -15.59 -13.94
CA ASP A 109 -22.07 -16.06 -12.57
C ASP A 109 -20.85 -16.80 -11.99
N GLU A 110 -20.34 -16.33 -10.86
CA GLU A 110 -19.12 -16.88 -10.23
C GLU A 110 -19.32 -18.33 -9.77
N GLY A 111 -20.52 -18.66 -9.28
CA GLY A 111 -20.88 -20.02 -8.90
C GLY A 111 -20.92 -20.96 -10.10
N GLU A 112 -21.52 -20.52 -11.22
CA GLU A 112 -21.58 -21.27 -12.47
C GLU A 112 -20.21 -21.49 -13.10
N ARG A 113 -19.39 -20.43 -13.13
CA ARG A 113 -17.99 -20.49 -13.59
C ARG A 113 -17.21 -21.53 -12.79
N SER A 114 -17.25 -21.43 -11.46
CA SER A 114 -16.55 -22.34 -10.55
C SER A 114 -17.04 -23.78 -10.67
N TRP A 115 -18.35 -23.97 -10.87
CA TRP A 115 -18.95 -25.29 -11.10
C TRP A 115 -18.47 -25.89 -12.42
N LEU A 116 -18.58 -25.17 -13.54
CA LEU A 116 -18.17 -25.66 -14.86
C LEU A 116 -16.68 -25.98 -14.93
N LEU A 117 -15.83 -25.14 -14.32
CA LEU A 117 -14.40 -25.41 -14.20
C LEU A 117 -14.14 -26.66 -13.37
N SER A 118 -14.84 -26.83 -12.24
CA SER A 118 -14.73 -28.03 -11.41
C SER A 118 -15.10 -29.28 -12.20
N GLN A 119 -16.22 -29.28 -12.92
CA GLN A 119 -16.66 -30.41 -13.74
C GLN A 119 -15.66 -30.73 -14.87
N ALA A 120 -15.16 -29.72 -15.58
CA ALA A 120 -14.17 -29.89 -16.65
C ALA A 120 -12.84 -30.49 -16.13
N CYS A 121 -12.51 -30.22 -14.87
CA CYS A 121 -11.27 -30.67 -14.22
C CYS A 121 -11.38 -32.02 -13.50
N GLY A 122 -12.49 -32.75 -13.65
CA GLY A 122 -12.68 -34.10 -13.10
C GLY A 122 -11.53 -35.07 -13.45
N TYR A 123 -10.93 -34.88 -14.62
CA TYR A 123 -9.77 -35.62 -15.11
C TYR A 123 -8.58 -35.67 -14.12
N TYR A 124 -8.36 -34.61 -13.33
CA TYR A 124 -7.21 -34.55 -12.42
C TYR A 124 -7.33 -35.48 -11.21
N LYS A 125 -8.48 -36.12 -10.98
CA LYS A 125 -8.66 -37.14 -9.93
C LYS A 125 -7.62 -38.26 -10.02
N ARG A 126 -7.16 -38.60 -11.22
CA ARG A 126 -6.11 -39.61 -11.46
C ARG A 126 -4.73 -39.24 -10.89
N ARG A 127 -4.49 -37.97 -10.53
CA ARG A 127 -3.26 -37.52 -9.86
C ARG A 127 -3.29 -37.75 -8.34
N CYS A 128 -4.43 -38.17 -7.80
CA CYS A 128 -4.51 -38.57 -6.39
C CYS A 128 -3.86 -39.94 -6.19
N THR A 129 -2.95 -40.07 -5.23
CA THR A 129 -2.25 -41.33 -4.94
C THR A 129 -3.12 -42.26 -4.06
N PRO A 130 -3.03 -43.60 -4.22
CA PRO A 130 -3.83 -44.54 -3.42
C PRO A 130 -3.45 -44.59 -1.92
N ALA A 131 -2.29 -44.04 -1.53
CA ALA A 131 -1.70 -44.29 -0.22
C ALA A 131 -2.11 -43.31 0.90
N GLN A 132 -2.92 -42.28 0.62
CA GLN A 132 -3.36 -41.30 1.62
C GLN A 132 -4.77 -40.76 1.30
N VAL A 133 -5.78 -41.62 1.39
CA VAL A 133 -7.18 -41.21 1.12
C VAL A 133 -7.72 -40.36 2.28
N ASN A 134 -7.31 -39.09 2.32
CA ASN A 134 -8.13 -38.03 2.85
C ASN A 134 -8.81 -37.33 1.66
N LYS A 135 -10.14 -37.29 1.65
CA LYS A 135 -10.92 -36.72 0.54
C LYS A 135 -10.50 -35.28 0.25
N ASP A 136 -10.20 -34.52 1.30
CA ASP A 136 -9.82 -33.11 1.21
C ASP A 136 -8.47 -32.89 0.53
N LEU A 137 -7.52 -33.81 0.69
CA LEU A 137 -6.21 -33.72 0.05
C LEU A 137 -6.33 -33.94 -1.47
N CYS A 138 -7.16 -34.90 -1.88
CA CYS A 138 -7.41 -35.13 -3.31
C CYS A 138 -8.13 -33.94 -3.96
N VAL A 139 -9.09 -33.31 -3.26
CA VAL A 139 -9.75 -32.08 -3.73
C VAL A 139 -8.73 -30.96 -3.96
N ARG A 140 -7.78 -30.75 -3.04
CA ARG A 140 -6.70 -29.76 -3.22
C ARG A 140 -5.83 -30.05 -4.43
N VAL A 141 -5.35 -31.29 -4.59
CA VAL A 141 -4.50 -31.69 -5.73
C VAL A 141 -5.23 -31.50 -7.06
N MET A 142 -6.53 -31.83 -7.10
CA MET A 142 -7.38 -31.59 -8.26
C MET A 142 -7.54 -30.10 -8.55
N GLY A 143 -7.80 -29.28 -7.52
CA GLY A 143 -7.96 -27.83 -7.64
C GLY A 143 -6.68 -27.11 -8.08
N GLU A 144 -5.53 -27.50 -7.54
CA GLU A 144 -4.22 -26.96 -7.95
C GLU A 144 -3.90 -27.33 -9.40
N SER A 145 -4.13 -28.59 -9.79
CA SER A 145 -3.92 -29.05 -11.16
C SER A 145 -4.86 -28.33 -12.15
N CYS A 146 -6.12 -28.11 -11.74
CA CYS A 146 -7.09 -27.35 -12.51
C CYS A 146 -6.68 -25.88 -12.66
N SER A 147 -6.27 -25.24 -11.56
CA SER A 147 -5.82 -23.83 -11.57
C SER A 147 -4.59 -23.64 -12.45
N ALA A 148 -3.62 -24.56 -12.42
CA ALA A 148 -2.48 -24.55 -13.32
C ALA A 148 -2.88 -24.65 -14.80
N ARG A 149 -3.88 -25.47 -15.12
CA ARG A 149 -4.41 -25.60 -16.48
C ARG A 149 -5.18 -24.36 -16.94
N VAL A 150 -5.94 -23.75 -16.03
CA VAL A 150 -6.63 -22.47 -16.27
C VAL A 150 -5.62 -21.38 -16.61
N LEU A 151 -4.55 -21.26 -15.83
CA LEU A 151 -3.46 -20.32 -16.09
C LEU A 151 -2.76 -20.61 -17.43
N GLN A 152 -2.47 -21.87 -17.72
CA GLN A 152 -1.86 -22.28 -18.98
C GLN A 152 -2.73 -21.91 -20.19
N CYS A 153 -4.05 -22.12 -20.09
CA CYS A 153 -4.99 -21.83 -21.17
C CYS A 153 -5.27 -20.33 -21.32
N SER A 154 -5.31 -19.59 -20.22
CA SER A 154 -5.34 -18.13 -20.24
C SER A 154 -4.10 -17.58 -20.96
N LEU A 155 -2.91 -18.12 -20.67
CA LEU A 155 -1.67 -17.72 -21.34
C LEU A 155 -1.71 -18.06 -22.84
N LEU A 156 -2.21 -19.23 -23.22
CA LEU A 156 -2.33 -19.63 -24.63
C LEU A 156 -3.30 -18.76 -25.42
N ASN A 157 -4.43 -18.36 -24.82
CA ASN A 157 -5.37 -17.42 -25.45
C ASN A 157 -4.76 -16.02 -25.59
N THR A 158 -4.03 -15.54 -24.56
CA THR A 158 -3.27 -14.29 -24.67
C THR A 158 -2.26 -14.37 -25.81
N MET A 159 -1.58 -15.51 -25.99
CA MET A 159 -0.63 -15.74 -27.08
C MET A 159 -1.29 -15.85 -28.47
N GLN A 160 -2.51 -16.38 -28.58
CA GLN A 160 -3.22 -16.52 -29.86
C GLN A 160 -3.91 -15.22 -30.31
N ASN A 161 -4.26 -14.33 -29.37
CA ASN A 161 -4.74 -12.98 -29.67
C ASN A 161 -3.60 -11.98 -29.95
N LEU A 162 -2.35 -12.44 -29.88
CA LEU A 162 -1.17 -11.72 -30.33
C LEU A 162 -0.79 -12.20 -31.74
N GLU A 163 -1.48 -11.71 -32.77
CA GLU A 163 -0.76 -11.41 -34.01
C GLU A 163 0.31 -10.35 -33.70
N PRO A 164 1.49 -10.41 -34.36
CA PRO A 164 2.75 -10.03 -33.74
C PRO A 164 2.90 -8.52 -33.59
N ALA A 165 2.37 -7.98 -32.50
CA ALA A 165 3.00 -6.85 -31.83
C ALA A 165 4.31 -7.37 -31.25
N THR A 166 5.39 -7.17 -32.01
CA THR A 166 6.77 -7.30 -31.57
C THR A 166 6.90 -6.96 -30.08
N GLN A 167 7.19 -8.00 -29.28
CA GLN A 167 7.66 -7.86 -27.91
C GLN A 167 8.91 -6.98 -27.92
N THR A 168 8.73 -5.70 -27.64
CA THR A 168 9.73 -4.96 -26.89
C THR A 168 9.38 -5.21 -25.43
N THR A 169 10.30 -5.82 -24.69
CA THR A 169 10.48 -5.45 -23.29
C THR A 169 10.45 -3.94 -23.24
N ALA A 170 9.33 -3.34 -22.85
CA ALA A 170 9.25 -1.90 -22.70
C ALA A 170 10.18 -1.53 -21.54
N GLN A 171 11.44 -1.22 -21.86
CA GLN A 171 12.29 -0.44 -20.97
C GLN A 171 11.46 0.77 -20.54
N ALA A 172 11.35 0.99 -19.24
CA ALA A 172 10.66 2.15 -18.69
C ALA A 172 11.31 3.41 -19.29
N VAL A 173 10.65 4.05 -20.26
CA VAL A 173 11.15 5.29 -20.83
C VAL A 173 10.72 6.41 -19.89
N CYS A 174 11.70 7.04 -19.25
CA CYS A 174 11.43 8.11 -18.30
C CYS A 174 10.81 9.34 -18.97
N GLY A 175 10.06 10.14 -18.20
CA GLY A 175 9.63 11.48 -18.57
C GLY A 175 8.63 11.54 -19.71
N GLN A 176 7.88 10.45 -19.97
CA GLN A 176 6.79 10.42 -20.94
C GLN A 176 5.46 10.75 -20.27
N ARG A 177 4.79 11.80 -20.73
CA ARG A 177 3.44 12.19 -20.28
C ARG A 177 2.40 11.63 -21.25
N PHE A 178 1.41 10.92 -20.73
CA PHE A 178 0.22 10.58 -21.51
C PHE A 178 -0.59 11.85 -21.76
N SER A 179 -0.88 12.14 -23.03
CA SER A 179 -1.66 13.32 -23.43
C SER A 179 -2.93 12.88 -24.14
N VAL A 180 -4.05 12.81 -23.41
CA VAL A 180 -5.37 12.74 -24.05
C VAL A 180 -5.75 14.16 -24.45
N SER A 181 -5.97 14.39 -25.74
CA SER A 181 -6.60 15.61 -26.22
C SER A 181 -8.06 15.61 -25.79
N GLN A 182 -8.39 16.28 -24.69
CA GLN A 182 -9.78 16.57 -24.33
C GLN A 182 -10.11 18.04 -24.60
N ASN A 183 -11.11 18.24 -25.46
CA ASN A 183 -11.82 19.52 -25.60
C ASN A 183 -12.74 19.69 -24.39
N LEU A 184 -12.26 20.31 -23.31
CA LEU A 184 -13.08 20.69 -22.16
C LEU A 184 -12.91 22.18 -21.88
N THR A 185 -14.01 22.92 -22.03
CA THR A 185 -14.20 24.28 -21.55
C THR A 185 -13.82 24.38 -20.07
N GLN A 186 -12.78 25.16 -19.76
CA GLN A 186 -12.18 25.30 -18.44
C GLN A 186 -13.08 26.01 -17.42
N PRO A 187 -13.35 25.41 -16.26
CA PRO A 187 -13.52 26.13 -15.00
C PRO A 187 -12.16 26.47 -14.40
N ARG A 188 -12.00 27.69 -13.86
CA ARG A 188 -10.76 28.14 -13.19
C ARG A 188 -10.55 27.49 -11.82
N SER A 189 -9.27 27.20 -11.55
CA SER A 189 -8.57 27.14 -10.26
C SER A 189 -8.65 25.87 -9.38
N ARG A 190 -7.49 25.43 -8.84
CA ARG A 190 -7.18 25.22 -7.39
C ARG A 190 -5.89 24.40 -7.06
N ILE A 191 -4.73 24.66 -7.66
CA ILE A 191 -3.55 25.05 -6.83
C ILE A 191 -3.75 26.55 -6.58
N MET A 192 -3.07 27.23 -5.64
CA MET A 192 -3.06 28.71 -5.63
C MET A 192 -2.80 29.18 -7.07
N GLY A 193 -3.82 29.73 -7.74
CA GLY A 193 -3.84 30.06 -9.17
C GLY A 193 -3.58 28.95 -10.23
N GLY A 194 -3.46 27.65 -9.91
CA GLY A 194 -3.31 26.54 -10.88
C GLY A 194 -4.62 25.86 -11.31
N SER A 195 -4.61 24.82 -12.14
CA SER A 195 -5.81 24.15 -12.69
C SER A 195 -5.84 22.64 -12.44
N PRO A 196 -7.00 21.97 -12.47
CA PRO A 196 -7.06 20.51 -12.44
C PRO A 196 -6.19 19.91 -13.56
N ALA A 197 -5.38 18.93 -13.22
CA ALA A 197 -4.54 18.25 -14.19
C ALA A 197 -5.39 17.30 -15.04
N PRO A 198 -5.08 17.12 -16.34
CA PRO A 198 -5.70 16.05 -17.13
C PRO A 198 -5.41 14.68 -16.52
N LEU A 199 -6.37 13.75 -16.56
CA LEU A 199 -6.18 12.40 -16.05
C LEU A 199 -4.95 11.73 -16.69
N GLY A 200 -4.07 11.16 -15.86
CA GLY A 200 -2.84 10.47 -16.31
C GLY A 200 -1.71 11.40 -16.76
N SER A 201 -1.82 12.72 -16.59
CA SER A 201 -0.79 13.67 -17.03
C SER A 201 0.53 13.59 -16.26
N TRP A 202 0.49 13.06 -15.04
CA TRP A 202 1.63 13.07 -14.11
C TRP A 202 1.93 11.66 -13.59
N PRO A 203 2.37 10.74 -14.46
CA PRO A 203 2.48 9.32 -14.12
C PRO A 203 3.60 8.99 -13.12
N TRP A 204 4.47 9.94 -12.84
CA TRP A 204 5.52 9.85 -11.81
C TRP A 204 5.11 10.45 -10.47
N LEU A 205 3.92 11.05 -10.35
CA LEU A 205 3.48 11.66 -9.11
C LEU A 205 3.17 10.57 -8.07
N VAL A 206 3.67 10.75 -6.85
CA VAL A 206 3.49 9.80 -5.75
C VAL A 206 2.83 10.50 -4.57
N ASN A 207 1.80 9.88 -4.01
CA ASN A 207 1.17 10.29 -2.76
C ASN A 207 1.85 9.53 -1.60
N LEU A 208 2.67 10.22 -0.80
CA LEU A 208 3.28 9.66 0.39
C LEU A 208 2.36 9.85 1.59
N ARG A 209 1.86 8.72 2.10
CA ARG A 209 0.91 8.70 3.22
C ARG A 209 1.59 8.24 4.50
N LEU A 210 1.30 8.95 5.59
CA LEU A 210 1.63 8.56 6.96
C LEU A 210 0.34 8.12 7.66
N ASP A 211 0.30 6.87 8.14
CA ASP A 211 -0.89 6.28 8.77
C ASP A 211 -2.17 6.41 7.91
N GLY A 212 -2.00 6.29 6.59
CA GLY A 212 -3.09 6.38 5.61
C GLY A 212 -3.49 7.80 5.20
N ALA A 213 -2.95 8.85 5.84
CA ALA A 213 -3.22 10.24 5.49
C ALA A 213 -2.12 10.81 4.59
N LEU A 214 -2.49 11.59 3.56
CA LEU A 214 -1.54 12.32 2.72
C LEU A 214 -0.66 13.23 3.59
N MET A 215 0.65 13.03 3.54
CA MET A 215 1.62 13.80 4.29
C MET A 215 2.51 14.66 3.36
N CYS A 216 2.96 14.05 2.26
CA CYS A 216 3.80 14.72 1.26
C CYS A 216 3.53 14.16 -0.14
N GLY A 217 3.93 14.92 -1.15
CA GLY A 217 4.18 14.40 -2.49
C GLY A 217 5.51 13.67 -2.59
N GLY A 218 5.67 12.93 -3.68
CA GLY A 218 6.91 12.30 -4.09
C GLY A 218 6.95 12.13 -5.60
N VAL A 219 8.09 11.68 -6.10
CA VAL A 219 8.34 11.55 -7.52
C VAL A 219 8.99 10.20 -7.83
N LEU A 220 8.34 9.37 -8.64
CA LEU A 220 8.88 8.10 -9.10
C LEU A 220 10.05 8.37 -10.05
N VAL A 221 11.26 7.94 -9.66
CA VAL A 221 12.50 8.11 -10.46
C VAL A 221 13.01 6.78 -11.02
N ASP A 222 12.56 5.66 -10.45
CA ASP A 222 12.71 4.31 -10.97
C ASP A 222 11.53 3.45 -10.50
N SER A 223 11.35 2.26 -11.08
CA SER A 223 10.34 1.27 -10.67
C SER A 223 10.22 1.02 -9.17
N SER A 224 11.32 1.12 -8.41
CA SER A 224 11.35 0.86 -6.96
C SER A 224 11.77 2.07 -6.12
N TRP A 225 11.94 3.24 -6.75
CA TRP A 225 12.54 4.41 -6.09
C TRP A 225 11.72 5.68 -6.28
N VAL A 226 11.43 6.32 -5.15
CA VAL A 226 10.72 7.60 -5.08
C VAL A 226 11.65 8.65 -4.48
N LEU A 227 11.76 9.81 -5.12
CA LEU A 227 12.46 10.99 -4.63
C LEU A 227 11.46 11.95 -3.98
N THR A 228 11.81 12.53 -2.84
CA THR A 228 10.95 13.46 -2.08
C THR A 228 11.80 14.38 -1.19
N ALA A 229 11.17 15.21 -0.36
CA ALA A 229 11.82 16.08 0.60
C ALA A 229 12.16 15.32 1.90
N ALA A 230 13.30 15.65 2.53
CA ALA A 230 13.72 15.01 3.78
C ALA A 230 12.87 15.42 4.98
N HIS A 231 12.35 16.66 4.98
CA HIS A 231 11.54 17.19 6.07
C HIS A 231 10.22 16.43 6.25
N CYS A 232 9.71 15.76 5.21
CA CYS A 232 8.54 14.88 5.28
C CYS A 232 8.69 13.82 6.38
N PHE A 233 9.92 13.39 6.66
CA PHE A 233 10.25 12.37 7.64
C PHE A 233 10.82 12.94 8.95
N ALA A 234 10.59 14.23 9.25
CA ALA A 234 11.04 14.84 10.49
C ALA A 234 10.27 14.33 11.72
N GLY A 235 8.97 14.02 11.57
CA GLY A 235 8.10 13.54 12.65
C GLY A 235 8.20 12.04 12.92
N SER A 236 8.12 11.22 11.86
CA SER A 236 8.22 9.76 11.95
C SER A 236 9.06 9.20 10.81
N ARG A 237 10.08 8.40 11.15
CA ARG A 237 10.95 7.71 10.18
C ARG A 237 10.71 6.20 10.12
N SER A 238 9.77 5.69 10.89
CA SER A 238 9.50 4.25 10.92
C SER A 238 8.76 3.86 9.65
N GLU A 239 9.41 3.08 8.79
CA GLU A 239 8.92 2.74 7.45
C GLU A 239 7.55 2.07 7.48
N SER A 240 7.24 1.37 8.58
CA SER A 240 5.96 0.70 8.83
C SER A 240 4.72 1.59 8.77
N TYR A 241 4.86 2.89 9.04
CA TYR A 241 3.75 3.85 9.03
C TYR A 241 3.60 4.55 7.67
N TRP A 242 4.55 4.32 6.76
CA TRP A 242 4.60 5.00 5.47
C TRP A 242 4.14 4.08 4.34
N THR A 243 3.33 4.63 3.45
CA THR A 243 2.94 4.01 2.19
C THR A 243 3.12 5.03 1.06
N ALA A 244 3.46 4.53 -0.13
CA ALA A 244 3.57 5.31 -1.34
C ALA A 244 2.47 4.85 -2.31
N VAL A 245 1.58 5.76 -2.71
CA VAL A 245 0.53 5.45 -3.68
C VAL A 245 0.90 6.07 -5.02
N VAL A 246 1.00 5.24 -6.05
CA VAL A 246 1.28 5.65 -7.44
C VAL A 246 0.03 5.45 -8.30
N GLY A 247 -0.09 6.17 -9.41
CA GLY A 247 -1.26 6.09 -10.31
C GLY A 247 -2.54 6.73 -9.75
N GLU A 248 -2.46 7.29 -8.54
CA GLU A 248 -3.50 8.07 -7.87
C GLU A 248 -3.80 9.37 -8.63
N PHE A 249 -5.08 9.72 -8.76
CA PHE A 249 -5.53 10.97 -9.32
C PHE A 249 -6.59 11.65 -8.46
N ASP A 250 -7.65 10.95 -8.06
CA ASP A 250 -8.77 11.45 -7.25
C ASP A 250 -8.82 10.77 -5.88
N LEU A 251 -8.41 11.49 -4.83
CA LEU A 251 -8.30 10.98 -3.45
C LEU A 251 -9.64 10.46 -2.86
N LYS A 252 -10.76 10.71 -3.52
CA LYS A 252 -12.10 10.23 -3.11
C LYS A 252 -12.50 8.92 -3.76
N LYS A 253 -11.73 8.41 -4.71
CA LYS A 253 -12.03 7.19 -5.47
C LYS A 253 -10.77 6.32 -5.55
N THR A 254 -10.96 5.07 -5.94
CA THR A 254 -9.83 4.20 -6.30
C THR A 254 -9.64 4.29 -7.81
N ASP A 255 -8.46 4.74 -8.24
CA ASP A 255 -8.14 4.88 -9.65
C ASP A 255 -7.72 3.52 -10.28
N PRO A 256 -7.97 3.28 -11.58
CA PRO A 256 -7.73 1.96 -12.19
C PRO A 256 -6.27 1.47 -12.16
N ASP A 257 -5.31 2.40 -12.15
CA ASP A 257 -3.86 2.12 -12.11
C ASP A 257 -3.25 2.39 -10.73
N GLU A 258 -4.09 2.64 -9.72
CA GLU A 258 -3.64 2.95 -8.36
C GLU A 258 -2.93 1.73 -7.75
N GLN A 259 -1.73 1.95 -7.22
CA GLN A 259 -0.96 0.92 -6.53
C GLN A 259 -0.48 1.44 -5.19
N ILE A 260 -0.88 0.77 -4.11
CA ILE A 260 -0.43 1.06 -2.75
C ILE A 260 0.84 0.26 -2.47
N MET A 261 1.96 0.96 -2.40
CA MET A 261 3.29 0.40 -2.21
C MET A 261 3.74 0.57 -0.76
N LYS A 262 4.23 -0.51 -0.15
CA LYS A 262 4.86 -0.43 1.18
C LYS A 262 6.24 0.20 1.05
N VAL A 263 6.61 1.01 2.04
CA VAL A 263 7.94 1.58 2.13
C VAL A 263 8.89 0.58 2.78
N ASN A 264 10.04 0.35 2.14
CA ASN A 264 11.05 -0.54 2.65
C ASN A 264 12.20 0.21 3.36
N ARG A 265 12.67 1.32 2.78
CA ARG A 265 13.71 2.17 3.38
C ARG A 265 13.45 3.64 3.09
N ILE A 266 13.76 4.49 4.07
CA ILE A 266 13.75 5.94 3.94
C ILE A 266 15.19 6.44 4.15
N ILE A 267 15.76 7.06 3.11
CA ILE A 267 17.15 7.51 3.08
C ILE A 267 17.17 9.04 2.94
N THR A 268 17.22 9.74 4.07
CA THR A 268 17.41 11.19 4.08
C THR A 268 18.86 11.55 3.77
N HIS A 269 19.09 12.61 3.00
CA HIS A 269 20.44 13.06 2.73
C HIS A 269 21.22 13.35 4.02
N PRO A 270 22.46 12.85 4.19
CA PRO A 270 23.17 12.88 5.48
C PRO A 270 23.52 14.29 5.97
N LYS A 271 23.54 15.28 5.08
CA LYS A 271 23.77 16.69 5.40
C LYS A 271 22.47 17.51 5.47
N PHE A 272 21.31 16.86 5.51
CA PHE A 272 20.03 17.56 5.71
C PHE A 272 20.03 18.31 7.03
N ASN A 273 19.67 19.59 7.00
CA ASN A 273 19.52 20.42 8.19
C ASN A 273 18.06 20.82 8.38
N PRO A 274 17.35 20.28 9.41
CA PRO A 274 15.93 20.57 9.61
C PRO A 274 15.63 22.01 10.07
N LYS A 275 16.64 22.77 10.49
CA LYS A 275 16.46 24.18 10.88
C LYS A 275 16.50 25.13 9.69
N THR A 276 17.33 24.82 8.70
CA THR A 276 17.55 25.68 7.54
C THR A 276 16.99 25.09 6.24
N PHE A 277 16.43 23.88 6.30
CA PHE A 277 16.00 23.09 5.14
C PHE A 277 17.12 22.85 4.11
N ASN A 278 18.38 23.04 4.48
CA ASN A 278 19.49 22.81 3.57
C ASN A 278 19.64 21.31 3.29
N ASN A 279 19.81 20.95 2.01
CA ASN A 279 19.86 19.57 1.53
C ASN A 279 18.59 18.77 1.85
N ASP A 280 17.44 19.40 1.67
CA ASP A 280 16.13 18.81 1.92
C ASP A 280 15.71 17.87 0.78
N ILE A 281 16.33 16.68 0.77
CA ILE A 281 16.09 15.62 -0.20
C ILE A 281 16.21 14.25 0.47
N ALA A 282 15.32 13.34 0.08
CA ALA A 282 15.29 11.96 0.55
C ALA A 282 14.88 11.00 -0.56
N LEU A 283 15.37 9.76 -0.46
CA LEU A 283 14.95 8.63 -1.27
C LEU A 283 14.08 7.69 -0.43
N VAL A 284 13.03 7.18 -1.05
CA VAL A 284 12.15 6.15 -0.51
C VAL A 284 12.25 4.96 -1.43
N GLU A 285 12.75 3.84 -0.90
CA GLU A 285 12.77 2.57 -1.61
C GLU A 285 11.49 1.80 -1.30
N LEU A 286 10.82 1.33 -2.34
CA LEU A 286 9.60 0.54 -2.25
C LEU A 286 9.92 -0.93 -1.94
N SER A 287 9.01 -1.64 -1.30
CA SER A 287 9.18 -3.07 -0.99
C SER A 287 9.20 -3.98 -2.22
N SER A 288 8.64 -3.50 -3.33
CA SER A 288 8.56 -4.17 -4.62
C SER A 288 8.51 -3.11 -5.72
N PRO A 289 8.96 -3.43 -6.95
CA PRO A 289 8.79 -2.52 -8.08
C PRO A 289 7.31 -2.30 -8.37
N VAL A 290 6.97 -1.08 -8.79
CA VAL A 290 5.64 -0.76 -9.33
C VAL A 290 5.43 -1.47 -10.66
N ILE A 291 4.17 -1.79 -10.96
CA ILE A 291 3.75 -2.24 -12.27
C ILE A 291 3.63 -1.00 -13.16
N LEU A 292 4.49 -0.91 -14.18
CA LEU A 292 4.49 0.23 -15.10
C LEU A 292 3.23 0.19 -15.98
N SER A 293 2.61 1.36 -16.16
CA SER A 293 1.46 1.56 -17.05
C SER A 293 1.52 2.95 -17.67
N GLU A 294 0.55 3.31 -18.51
CA GLU A 294 0.48 4.67 -19.09
C GLU A 294 0.36 5.77 -18.01
N ARG A 295 -0.11 5.41 -16.80
CA ARG A 295 -0.30 6.30 -15.65
C ARG A 295 0.72 6.08 -14.54
N VAL A 296 1.66 5.16 -14.72
CA VAL A 296 2.71 4.84 -13.74
C VAL A 296 4.02 4.66 -14.49
N THR A 297 4.79 5.74 -14.61
CA THR A 297 6.12 5.74 -15.25
C THR A 297 7.07 6.70 -14.53
N PRO A 298 8.37 6.43 -14.50
CA PRO A 298 9.32 7.31 -13.83
C PRO A 298 9.55 8.62 -14.61
N VAL A 299 9.93 9.69 -13.91
CA VAL A 299 10.45 10.92 -14.53
C VAL A 299 11.95 10.79 -14.81
N CYS A 300 12.47 11.54 -15.79
CA CYS A 300 13.91 11.57 -16.00
C CYS A 300 14.59 12.41 -14.91
N VAL A 301 15.69 11.90 -14.35
CA VAL A 301 16.58 12.64 -13.45
C VAL A 301 17.68 13.29 -14.30
N PRO A 302 17.82 14.62 -14.30
CA PRO A 302 18.82 15.30 -15.11
C PRO A 302 20.24 15.03 -14.62
N SER A 303 21.13 14.76 -15.56
CA SER A 303 22.59 14.64 -15.34
C SER A 303 23.35 15.94 -15.63
N ASP A 304 22.71 16.92 -16.28
CA ASP A 304 23.34 18.10 -16.87
C ASP A 304 22.91 19.43 -16.21
N LEU A 305 23.41 20.54 -16.79
CA LEU A 305 23.21 21.92 -16.37
C LEU A 305 21.74 22.29 -16.15
N ASP A 306 21.57 23.15 -15.15
CA ASP A 306 20.30 23.78 -14.81
C ASP A 306 19.71 24.55 -16.00
N PRO A 307 18.37 24.48 -16.22
CA PRO A 307 17.71 25.32 -17.20
C PRO A 307 17.89 26.82 -16.85
N PRO A 308 17.90 27.71 -17.85
CA PRO A 308 18.08 29.13 -17.61
C PRO A 308 16.91 29.72 -16.84
N ALA A 309 17.17 30.81 -16.10
CA ALA A 309 16.12 31.59 -15.45
C ALA A 309 15.06 32.03 -16.47
N GLY A 310 13.79 32.04 -16.03
CA GLY A 310 12.63 32.28 -16.88
C GLY A 310 12.11 31.04 -17.61
N THR A 311 12.81 29.90 -17.54
CA THR A 311 12.29 28.63 -18.08
C THR A 311 10.94 28.31 -17.44
N PRO A 312 9.91 28.01 -18.24
CA PRO A 312 8.63 27.59 -17.72
C PRO A 312 8.72 26.16 -17.16
N CYS A 313 8.42 26.02 -15.88
CA CYS A 313 8.33 24.76 -15.18
C CYS A 313 6.87 24.45 -14.83
N LEU A 314 6.60 23.19 -14.50
CA LEU A 314 5.31 22.70 -14.05
C LEU A 314 5.48 22.08 -12.67
N VAL A 315 4.52 22.35 -11.79
CA VAL A 315 4.37 21.71 -10.49
C VAL A 315 3.03 20.99 -10.47
N ALA A 316 2.96 19.88 -9.74
CA ALA A 316 1.74 19.10 -9.59
C ALA A 316 1.65 18.47 -8.21
N GLY A 317 0.43 18.34 -7.68
CA GLY A 317 0.19 17.78 -6.35
C GLY A 317 -1.27 17.86 -5.90
N TRP A 318 -1.51 17.47 -4.65
CA TRP A 318 -2.80 17.52 -3.96
C TRP A 318 -2.80 18.51 -2.79
N GLY A 319 -1.80 19.40 -2.74
CA GLY A 319 -1.65 20.37 -1.67
C GLY A 319 -2.84 21.31 -1.53
N SER A 320 -2.79 22.09 -0.46
CA SER A 320 -3.85 22.99 -0.05
C SER A 320 -4.09 24.07 -1.12
N LEU A 321 -5.36 24.36 -1.40
CA LEU A 321 -5.73 25.25 -2.52
C LEU A 321 -5.39 26.72 -2.25
N TYR A 322 -5.16 27.04 -0.98
CA TYR A 322 -4.68 28.30 -0.42
C TYR A 322 -4.12 28.03 0.98
N GLU A 323 -3.42 28.99 1.56
CA GLU A 323 -2.82 28.87 2.90
C GLU A 323 -3.90 28.57 3.95
N ASP A 324 -3.67 27.54 4.77
CA ASP A 324 -4.63 26.97 5.75
C ASP A 324 -5.98 26.51 5.13
N GLY A 325 -6.01 26.30 3.81
CA GLY A 325 -7.15 25.80 3.07
C GLY A 325 -7.28 24.26 3.04
N PRO A 326 -8.37 23.73 2.46
CA PRO A 326 -8.50 22.29 2.27
C PRO A 326 -7.51 21.77 1.23
N SER A 327 -7.15 20.48 1.32
CA SER A 327 -6.41 19.77 0.26
C SER A 327 -7.25 19.58 -1.00
N ALA A 328 -6.59 19.37 -2.14
CA ALA A 328 -7.28 19.10 -3.40
C ALA A 328 -7.80 17.67 -3.43
N ASP A 329 -9.02 17.49 -3.93
CA ASP A 329 -9.57 16.14 -4.16
C ASP A 329 -8.88 15.44 -5.34
N VAL A 330 -8.54 16.20 -6.37
CA VAL A 330 -7.90 15.70 -7.60
C VAL A 330 -6.51 16.30 -7.77
N VAL A 331 -5.66 15.66 -8.58
CA VAL A 331 -4.35 16.24 -8.93
C VAL A 331 -4.53 17.60 -9.59
N MET A 332 -3.80 18.58 -9.08
CA MET A 332 -3.78 19.93 -9.61
C MET A 332 -2.41 20.23 -10.20
N GLU A 333 -2.35 21.06 -11.23
CA GLU A 333 -1.10 21.50 -11.88
C GLU A 333 -1.01 23.03 -11.97
N ALA A 334 0.21 23.56 -11.91
CA ALA A 334 0.47 24.97 -12.14
C ALA A 334 1.76 25.19 -12.94
N LYS A 335 1.79 26.25 -13.73
CA LYS A 335 2.97 26.67 -14.49
C LYS A 335 3.66 27.81 -13.75
N VAL A 336 4.95 27.65 -13.46
CA VAL A 336 5.75 28.62 -12.71
C VAL A 336 7.07 28.91 -13.44
N PRO A 337 7.54 30.17 -13.49
CA PRO A 337 8.84 30.48 -14.07
C PRO A 337 9.95 30.20 -13.06
N LEU A 338 11.06 29.67 -13.56
CA LEU A 338 12.29 29.58 -12.77
C LEU A 338 12.85 30.99 -12.48
N LEU A 339 13.20 31.28 -11.23
CA LEU A 339 13.82 32.56 -10.87
C LEU A 339 15.34 32.45 -10.84
N SER A 340 16.03 33.55 -11.15
CA SER A 340 17.49 33.60 -10.99
C SER A 340 17.87 33.54 -9.50
N GLN A 341 19.03 32.96 -9.20
CA GLN A 341 19.54 32.90 -7.81
C GLN A 341 19.63 34.28 -7.17
N THR A 342 19.99 35.31 -7.94
CA THR A 342 20.04 36.70 -7.48
C THR A 342 18.67 37.23 -7.09
N THR A 343 17.65 37.00 -7.92
CA THR A 343 16.27 37.43 -7.66
C THR A 343 15.71 36.72 -6.43
N CYS A 344 15.91 35.40 -6.33
CA CYS A 344 15.49 34.58 -5.20
C CYS A 344 16.13 35.06 -3.87
N ARG A 345 17.45 35.34 -3.87
CA ARG A 345 18.16 35.92 -2.71
C ARG A 345 17.69 37.32 -2.35
N SER A 346 17.33 38.15 -3.34
CA SER A 346 16.79 39.48 -3.10
C SER A 346 15.39 39.45 -2.51
N ALA A 347 14.59 38.45 -2.88
CA ALA A 347 13.22 38.27 -2.38
C ALA A 347 13.20 37.75 -0.93
N LEU A 348 13.97 36.69 -0.65
CA LEU A 348 13.92 35.98 0.64
C LEU A 348 14.99 36.44 1.63
N GLY A 349 16.10 37.01 1.16
CA GLY A 349 17.27 37.33 1.97
C GLY A 349 18.44 36.38 1.67
N LYS A 350 19.66 36.93 1.61
CA LYS A 350 20.85 36.19 1.16
C LYS A 350 21.21 35.00 2.04
N GLU A 351 21.01 35.11 3.35
CA GLU A 351 21.42 34.11 4.33
C GLU A 351 20.51 32.88 4.36
N LEU A 352 19.30 32.98 3.80
CA LEU A 352 18.32 31.89 3.82
C LEU A 352 18.45 30.92 2.64
N LEU A 353 19.17 31.31 1.58
CA LEU A 353 19.23 30.53 0.34
C LEU A 353 20.63 30.00 0.02
N THR A 354 20.78 28.68 0.10
CA THR A 354 22.01 27.97 -0.24
C THR A 354 22.10 27.67 -1.74
N ASN A 355 23.26 27.16 -2.20
CA ASN A 355 23.43 26.78 -3.62
C ASN A 355 22.66 25.49 -4.01
N THR A 356 22.23 24.71 -3.02
CA THR A 356 21.39 23.52 -3.22
C THR A 356 19.90 23.84 -3.28
N MET A 357 19.54 25.12 -3.21
CA MET A 357 18.18 25.63 -3.33
C MET A 357 18.05 26.59 -4.52
N PHE A 358 16.83 26.72 -5.01
CA PHE A 358 16.43 27.74 -5.97
C PHE A 358 14.96 28.13 -5.77
N CYS A 359 14.52 29.23 -6.39
CA CYS A 359 13.12 29.64 -6.35
C CYS A 359 12.45 29.46 -7.72
N ALA A 360 11.15 29.19 -7.71
CA ALA A 360 10.28 29.32 -8.86
C ALA A 360 8.96 29.97 -8.43
N GLY A 361 8.27 30.59 -9.39
CA GLY A 361 7.00 31.25 -9.13
C GLY A 361 6.98 32.72 -9.51
N TYR A 362 5.85 33.37 -9.29
CA TYR A 362 5.63 34.76 -9.67
C TYR A 362 5.80 35.67 -8.44
N LEU A 363 6.71 36.63 -8.51
CA LEU A 363 6.89 37.61 -7.43
C LEU A 363 5.68 38.52 -7.20
N THR A 364 4.73 38.56 -8.15
CA THR A 364 3.44 39.21 -7.96
C THR A 364 2.54 38.48 -6.97
N GLY A 365 2.87 37.23 -6.61
CA GLY A 365 2.03 36.32 -5.85
C GLY A 365 0.98 35.64 -6.74
N GLY A 366 0.08 34.91 -6.08
CA GLY A 366 -1.09 34.27 -6.67
C GLY A 366 -0.91 32.82 -7.10
N ILE A 367 0.26 32.43 -7.65
CA ILE A 367 0.55 31.05 -8.04
C ILE A 367 1.73 30.49 -7.24
N ASP A 368 1.49 29.40 -6.50
CA ASP A 368 2.50 28.74 -5.66
C ASP A 368 2.10 27.32 -5.24
N SER A 369 3.07 26.51 -4.84
CA SER A 369 2.84 25.24 -4.11
C SER A 369 2.48 25.52 -2.65
N CYS A 370 1.70 24.64 -2.01
CA CYS A 370 1.22 24.86 -0.64
C CYS A 370 1.27 23.58 0.21
N GLN A 371 0.71 23.60 1.44
CA GLN A 371 0.81 22.47 2.37
C GLN A 371 0.26 21.18 1.74
N GLY A 372 1.07 20.11 1.73
CA GLY A 372 0.77 18.84 1.08
C GLY A 372 1.45 18.64 -0.27
N ASP A 373 1.96 19.71 -0.91
CA ASP A 373 2.79 19.61 -2.12
C ASP A 373 4.28 19.37 -1.82
N SER A 374 4.69 19.47 -0.54
CA SER A 374 6.04 19.19 -0.07
C SER A 374 6.53 17.84 -0.59
N GLY A 375 7.75 17.79 -1.13
CA GLY A 375 8.30 16.58 -1.74
C GLY A 375 7.83 16.31 -3.18
N GLY A 376 6.83 17.04 -3.67
CA GLY A 376 6.34 16.95 -5.05
C GLY A 376 7.31 17.53 -6.10
N PRO A 377 7.04 17.27 -7.39
CA PRO A 377 7.94 17.61 -8.47
C PRO A 377 7.85 19.09 -8.90
N LEU A 378 9.00 19.68 -9.20
CA LEU A 378 9.12 20.76 -10.16
C LEU A 378 9.87 20.25 -11.40
N ILE A 379 9.16 20.24 -12.53
CA ILE A 379 9.59 19.59 -13.76
C ILE A 379 9.57 20.56 -14.94
N PHE A 380 10.39 20.30 -15.93
CA PHE A 380 10.34 21.00 -17.22
C PHE A 380 10.41 20.00 -18.37
N GLN A 381 9.85 20.37 -19.51
CA GLN A 381 9.98 19.57 -20.72
C GLN A 381 11.27 19.98 -21.44
N ASP A 382 12.21 19.05 -21.54
CA ASP A 382 13.40 19.24 -22.35
C ASP A 382 13.01 19.35 -23.82
N ARG A 383 13.45 20.42 -24.48
CA ARG A 383 13.07 20.71 -25.86
C ARG A 383 13.75 19.79 -26.87
N LEU A 384 14.90 19.22 -26.51
CA LEU A 384 15.66 18.36 -27.42
C LEU A 384 15.09 16.94 -27.43
N SER A 385 14.88 16.36 -26.25
CA SER A 385 14.34 15.00 -26.12
C SER A 385 12.82 14.93 -26.09
N GLY A 386 12.13 16.05 -25.84
CA GLY A 386 10.69 16.09 -25.62
C GLY A 386 10.24 15.49 -24.29
N ARG A 387 11.17 14.98 -23.46
CA ARG A 387 10.90 14.31 -22.19
C ARG A 387 10.85 15.29 -21.02
N PHE A 388 10.06 14.96 -20.02
CA PHE A 388 10.01 15.68 -18.75
C PHE A 388 11.21 15.31 -17.87
N GLN A 389 11.86 16.34 -17.34
CA GLN A 389 13.03 16.26 -16.46
C GLN A 389 12.67 16.82 -15.09
N LEU A 390 13.08 16.11 -14.03
CA LEU A 390 12.89 16.53 -12.64
C LEU A 390 13.97 17.50 -12.20
N PHE A 391 13.63 18.77 -12.07
CA PHE A 391 14.60 19.80 -11.73
C PHE A 391 14.60 20.17 -10.25
N GLY A 392 13.41 20.17 -9.63
CA GLY A 392 13.25 20.54 -8.23
C GLY A 392 12.35 19.60 -7.46
N ILE A 393 12.56 19.59 -6.14
CA ILE A 393 11.65 19.01 -5.15
C ILE A 393 11.09 20.17 -4.31
N THR A 394 9.77 20.25 -4.18
CA THR A 394 9.11 21.27 -3.33
C THR A 394 9.59 21.13 -1.89
N SER A 395 10.14 22.22 -1.31
CA SER A 395 10.79 22.18 0.01
C SER A 395 10.10 23.09 1.02
N TRP A 396 10.09 24.41 0.80
CA TRP A 396 9.49 25.37 1.74
C TRP A 396 9.09 26.67 1.04
N GLY A 397 8.34 27.51 1.76
CA GLY A 397 7.93 28.86 1.35
C GLY A 397 7.60 29.69 2.58
N ASP A 398 7.54 31.01 2.42
CA ASP A 398 7.01 31.92 3.44
C ASP A 398 5.56 32.27 3.04
N GLY A 399 4.61 31.58 3.67
CA GLY A 399 3.22 31.52 3.21
C GLY A 399 3.06 30.75 1.89
N CYS A 400 1.87 30.83 1.30
CA CYS A 400 1.61 30.32 -0.06
C CYS A 400 1.16 31.47 -0.97
N GLY A 401 1.82 31.67 -2.10
CA GLY A 401 1.37 32.61 -3.14
C GLY A 401 1.32 34.08 -2.71
N GLU A 402 2.06 34.43 -1.66
CA GLU A 402 2.21 35.80 -1.19
C GLU A 402 3.07 36.65 -2.14
N ARG A 403 2.83 37.96 -2.16
CA ARG A 403 3.58 38.89 -3.00
C ARG A 403 5.02 38.99 -2.51
N GLY A 404 5.98 38.80 -3.41
CA GLY A 404 7.41 38.87 -3.12
C GLY A 404 8.00 37.64 -2.44
N LYS A 405 7.19 36.60 -2.19
CA LYS A 405 7.60 35.38 -1.49
C LYS A 405 7.43 34.17 -2.44
N PRO A 406 8.44 33.86 -3.27
CA PRO A 406 8.37 32.72 -4.17
C PRO A 406 8.59 31.40 -3.41
N GLY A 407 8.06 30.29 -3.96
CA GLY A 407 8.34 28.95 -3.46
C GLY A 407 9.81 28.55 -3.64
N VAL A 408 10.34 27.82 -2.66
CA VAL A 408 11.72 27.34 -2.62
C VAL A 408 11.77 25.83 -2.84
N TYR A 409 12.64 25.43 -3.77
CA TYR A 409 12.80 24.06 -4.22
C TYR A 409 14.24 23.59 -3.98
N THR A 410 14.39 22.32 -3.64
CA THR A 410 15.68 21.64 -3.58
C THR A 410 16.15 21.35 -5.01
N ARG A 411 17.39 21.76 -5.34
CA ARG A 411 18.02 21.59 -6.66
C ARG A 411 18.46 20.14 -6.89
N VAL A 412 17.71 19.39 -7.70
CA VAL A 412 17.98 17.94 -7.92
C VAL A 412 19.34 17.68 -8.55
N THR A 413 19.77 18.51 -9.50
CA THR A 413 21.09 18.42 -10.16
C THR A 413 22.26 18.49 -9.17
N ALA A 414 22.10 19.16 -8.01
CA ALA A 414 23.12 19.20 -6.96
C ALA A 414 23.26 17.87 -6.19
N PHE A 415 22.34 16.93 -6.39
CA PHE A 415 22.28 15.65 -5.70
C PHE A 415 22.24 14.45 -6.64
N SER A 416 22.32 14.63 -7.97
CA SER A 416 22.23 13.53 -8.94
C SER A 416 23.23 12.41 -8.65
N ASP A 417 24.48 12.73 -8.31
CA ASP A 417 25.50 11.73 -7.93
C ASP A 417 25.09 10.92 -6.70
N TRP A 418 24.56 11.58 -5.67
CA TRP A 418 24.08 10.93 -4.46
C TRP A 418 22.87 10.03 -4.74
N VAL A 419 21.90 10.53 -5.51
CA VAL A 419 20.70 9.78 -5.92
C VAL A 419 21.11 8.51 -6.67
N MET A 420 21.94 8.64 -7.70
CA MET A 420 22.39 7.50 -8.51
C MET A 420 23.22 6.51 -7.68
N THR A 421 24.07 7.01 -6.78
CA THR A 421 24.86 6.15 -5.89
C THR A 421 23.96 5.33 -4.98
N GLU A 422 22.94 5.94 -4.35
CA GLU A 422 22.01 5.21 -3.47
C GLU A 422 21.18 4.17 -4.22
N ILE A 423 20.69 4.52 -5.42
CA ILE A 423 19.88 3.62 -6.27
C ILE A 423 20.71 2.40 -6.74
N GLN A 424 22.00 2.59 -7.04
CA GLN A 424 22.86 1.53 -7.60
C GLN A 424 23.55 0.65 -6.56
N LYS A 425 23.39 0.90 -5.24
CA LYS A 425 24.04 0.09 -4.19
C LYS A 425 23.60 -1.39 -4.27
N SER A 426 24.59 -2.27 -4.40
CA SER A 426 24.41 -3.73 -4.44
C SER A 426 24.24 -4.34 -3.04
N PHE A 427 23.79 -5.60 -2.99
CA PHE A 427 23.69 -6.38 -1.75
C PHE A 427 25.01 -6.34 -0.95
N GLY A 428 24.92 -6.19 0.37
CA GLY A 428 26.08 -6.13 1.28
C GLY A 428 26.80 -4.76 1.32
N SER A 429 26.51 -3.84 0.40
CA SER A 429 26.96 -2.43 0.46
C SER A 429 25.93 -1.49 1.09
N ARG A 430 24.73 -2.02 1.39
CA ARG A 430 23.59 -1.30 1.96
C ARG A 430 22.87 -2.14 3.00
N GLU A 431 22.11 -1.49 3.88
CA GLU A 431 21.30 -2.20 4.87
C GLU A 431 20.30 -3.15 4.17
N PRO A 432 20.20 -4.43 4.60
CA PRO A 432 19.34 -5.40 3.96
C PRO A 432 17.86 -5.09 4.20
N THR A 433 17.04 -5.39 3.20
CA THR A 433 15.61 -5.11 3.20
C THR A 433 14.84 -6.15 3.99
N CYS A 434 13.64 -5.81 4.48
CA CYS A 434 12.83 -6.82 5.16
C CYS A 434 12.44 -8.00 4.24
N PRO A 435 12.05 -7.79 2.97
CA PRO A 435 11.86 -8.88 2.02
C PRO A 435 13.10 -9.77 1.83
N GLU A 436 14.29 -9.18 1.69
CA GLU A 436 15.56 -9.93 1.59
C GLU A 436 15.79 -10.82 2.79
N LEU A 437 15.66 -10.25 3.99
CA LEU A 437 15.86 -10.96 5.25
C LEU A 437 14.82 -12.07 5.45
N LEU A 438 13.55 -11.81 5.14
CA LEU A 438 12.48 -12.80 5.28
C LEU A 438 12.64 -13.96 4.29
N LYS A 439 13.08 -13.70 3.06
CA LYS A 439 13.37 -14.75 2.07
C LYS A 439 14.41 -15.76 2.55
N THR A 440 15.38 -15.33 3.38
CA THR A 440 16.37 -16.26 3.96
C THR A 440 15.75 -17.30 4.89
N THR A 441 14.53 -17.06 5.40
CA THR A 441 13.86 -17.96 6.35
C THR A 441 13.21 -19.17 5.68
N GLU A 442 13.11 -19.16 4.34
CA GLU A 442 12.60 -20.25 3.52
C GLU A 442 13.72 -21.20 3.03
N LEU A 443 14.99 -20.87 3.32
CA LEU A 443 16.17 -21.62 2.89
C LEU A 443 16.57 -22.71 3.91
N SER A 444 17.43 -23.64 3.50
CA SER A 444 18.07 -24.58 4.44
C SER A 444 19.01 -23.85 5.41
N GLU A 445 19.31 -24.44 6.57
CA GLU A 445 20.15 -23.78 7.60
C GLU A 445 21.52 -23.33 7.07
N GLU A 446 22.16 -24.14 6.22
CA GLU A 446 23.45 -23.81 5.61
C GLU A 446 23.34 -22.64 4.61
N GLN A 447 22.32 -22.66 3.75
CA GLN A 447 22.07 -21.60 2.77
C GLN A 447 21.67 -20.29 3.46
N GLN A 448 20.83 -20.38 4.49
CA GLN A 448 20.42 -19.25 5.29
C GLN A 448 21.63 -18.57 5.93
N MET A 449 22.56 -19.33 6.52
CA MET A 449 23.77 -18.76 7.14
C MET A 449 24.65 -18.01 6.13
N SER A 450 24.82 -18.58 4.93
CA SER A 450 25.60 -17.97 3.85
C SER A 450 24.95 -16.67 3.35
N GLU A 451 23.66 -16.70 3.04
CA GLU A 451 22.92 -15.52 2.57
C GLU A 451 22.87 -14.41 3.62
N LEU A 452 22.61 -14.77 4.88
CA LEU A 452 22.61 -13.82 5.99
C LEU A 452 23.99 -13.16 6.12
N THR A 453 25.09 -13.91 5.99
CA THR A 453 26.44 -13.35 6.04
C THR A 453 26.66 -12.29 4.95
N THR A 454 26.23 -12.57 3.72
CA THR A 454 26.33 -11.63 2.60
C THR A 454 25.48 -10.38 2.81
N LEU A 455 24.20 -10.55 3.18
CA LEU A 455 23.26 -9.45 3.41
C LEU A 455 23.69 -8.56 4.58
N CYS A 456 24.18 -9.17 5.66
CA CYS A 456 24.57 -8.46 6.87
C CYS A 456 25.98 -7.83 6.80
N HIS A 457 26.74 -8.10 5.74
CA HIS A 457 28.08 -7.54 5.55
C HIS A 457 28.09 -6.01 5.72
N PHE A 458 27.03 -5.32 5.28
CA PHE A 458 26.89 -3.87 5.44
C PHE A 458 27.11 -3.40 6.89
N TYR A 459 26.63 -4.14 7.89
CA TYR A 459 26.76 -3.71 9.29
C TYR A 459 28.20 -3.71 9.79
N THR A 460 29.12 -4.40 9.10
CA THR A 460 30.56 -4.34 9.37
C THR A 460 31.20 -3.03 8.92
N LEU A 461 30.62 -2.37 7.90
CA LEU A 461 31.12 -1.08 7.38
C LEU A 461 30.98 0.06 8.40
N SER A 462 30.09 -0.10 9.38
CA SER A 462 29.87 0.88 10.45
C SER A 462 30.80 0.67 11.65
N CYS A 463 31.72 -0.30 11.60
CA CYS A 463 32.64 -0.56 12.70
C CYS A 463 33.78 0.47 12.76
N SER A 464 34.16 0.85 13.98
CA SER A 464 35.35 1.67 14.18
C SER A 464 36.61 0.86 13.90
N SER A 465 37.64 1.50 13.32
CA SER A 465 38.95 0.89 13.06
C SER A 465 39.70 0.46 14.33
N THR A 466 39.22 0.82 15.51
CA THR A 466 39.81 0.48 16.82
C THR A 466 39.28 -0.83 17.42
N LEU A 467 38.21 -1.40 16.85
CA LEU A 467 37.61 -2.66 17.32
C LEU A 467 38.30 -3.86 16.67
N ASP A 468 38.50 -4.91 17.47
CA ASP A 468 38.96 -6.21 16.97
C ASP A 468 38.00 -6.75 15.88
N PRO A 469 38.51 -7.26 14.73
CA PRO A 469 37.67 -7.74 13.64
C PRO A 469 36.61 -8.78 14.06
N SER A 470 36.95 -9.67 15.00
CA SER A 470 36.00 -10.68 15.50
C SER A 470 34.88 -10.08 16.36
N ALA A 471 35.16 -8.99 17.06
CA ALA A 471 34.17 -8.25 17.84
C ALA A 471 33.24 -7.45 16.93
N CYS A 472 33.80 -6.82 15.89
CA CYS A 472 33.01 -6.12 14.86
C CYS A 472 32.03 -7.07 14.16
N GLN A 473 32.49 -8.27 13.76
CA GLN A 473 31.65 -9.23 13.07
C GLN A 473 30.48 -9.72 13.93
N ARG A 474 30.71 -9.97 15.23
CA ARG A 474 29.63 -10.31 16.18
C ARG A 474 28.60 -9.18 16.33
N LEU A 475 29.05 -7.94 16.49
CA LEU A 475 28.16 -6.78 16.58
C LEU A 475 27.32 -6.58 15.31
N ALA A 476 27.93 -6.77 14.14
CA ALA A 476 27.26 -6.71 12.86
C ALA A 476 26.17 -7.79 12.73
N GLN A 477 26.49 -9.02 13.15
CA GLN A 477 25.56 -10.14 13.14
C GLN A 477 24.38 -9.90 14.10
N ASP A 478 24.63 -9.39 15.31
CA ASP A 478 23.59 -9.06 16.29
C ASP A 478 22.64 -7.98 15.77
N LYS A 479 23.18 -6.91 15.15
CA LYS A 479 22.37 -5.87 14.50
C LYS A 479 21.48 -6.46 13.41
N CYS A 480 22.05 -7.31 12.57
CA CYS A 480 21.31 -7.92 11.49
C CYS A 480 20.21 -8.87 11.96
N GLN A 481 20.50 -9.70 12.97
CA GLN A 481 19.49 -10.56 13.60
C GLN A 481 18.37 -9.75 14.25
N SER A 482 18.71 -8.62 14.90
CA SER A 482 17.72 -7.69 15.44
C SER A 482 16.80 -7.14 14.35
N ARG A 483 17.36 -6.75 13.19
CA ARG A 483 16.58 -6.31 12.02
C ARG A 483 15.68 -7.44 11.49
N LEU A 484 16.20 -8.65 11.33
CA LEU A 484 15.40 -9.81 10.90
C LEU A 484 14.23 -10.09 11.86
N LYS A 485 14.44 -10.04 13.18
CA LYS A 485 13.38 -10.21 14.17
C LYS A 485 12.29 -9.13 14.04
N LYS A 486 12.68 -7.87 13.85
CA LYS A 486 11.73 -6.76 13.58
C LYS A 486 10.94 -7.00 12.30
N CYS A 487 11.60 -7.43 11.22
CA CYS A 487 10.93 -7.76 9.96
C CYS A 487 9.92 -8.90 10.10
N LYS A 488 10.26 -9.97 10.84
CA LYS A 488 9.35 -11.08 11.14
C LYS A 488 8.11 -10.60 11.90
N LEU A 489 8.31 -9.81 12.95
CA LEU A 489 7.21 -9.27 13.74
C LEU A 489 6.30 -8.37 12.90
N HIS A 490 6.89 -7.53 12.06
CA HIS A 490 6.13 -6.63 11.19
C HIS A 490 5.34 -7.38 10.12
N SER A 491 5.93 -8.40 9.49
CA SER A 491 5.25 -9.29 8.55
C SER A 491 4.05 -10.01 9.20
N PHE A 492 4.23 -10.50 10.43
CA PHE A 492 3.15 -11.12 11.20
C PHE A 492 2.02 -10.14 11.52
N LEU A 493 2.36 -8.93 12.01
CA LEU A 493 1.38 -7.87 12.29
C LEU A 493 0.60 -7.46 11.02
N GLN A 494 1.27 -7.35 9.88
CA GLN A 494 0.62 -7.04 8.61
C GLN A 494 -0.32 -8.16 8.15
N THR A 495 0.10 -9.42 8.29
CA THR A 495 -0.75 -10.58 7.98
C THR A 495 -1.99 -10.60 8.86
N LEU A 496 -1.83 -10.30 10.16
CA LEU A 496 -2.96 -10.18 11.09
C LEU A 496 -3.90 -9.04 10.71
N LEU A 497 -3.36 -7.87 10.33
CA LEU A 497 -4.16 -6.72 9.90
C LEU A 497 -4.98 -7.03 8.65
N ASP A 498 -4.37 -7.66 7.64
CA ASP A 498 -5.05 -8.08 6.40
C ASP A 498 -6.16 -9.11 6.70
N LEU A 499 -5.89 -10.08 7.58
CA LEU A 499 -6.91 -11.02 8.04
C LEU A 499 -8.07 -10.32 8.77
N LEU A 500 -7.78 -9.32 9.61
CA LEU A 500 -8.81 -8.55 10.32
C LEU A 500 -9.63 -7.68 9.37
N GLN A 501 -9.00 -7.06 8.36
CA GLN A 501 -9.70 -6.28 7.33
C GLN A 501 -10.63 -7.18 6.51
N ARG A 502 -10.15 -8.32 6.04
CA ARG A 502 -11.00 -9.31 5.33
C ARG A 502 -12.12 -9.86 6.20
N ALA A 503 -11.88 -10.02 7.51
CA ALA A 503 -12.92 -10.43 8.45
C ALA A 503 -13.97 -9.32 8.64
N ASP A 504 -13.56 -8.05 8.74
CA ASP A 504 -14.47 -6.91 8.81
C ASP A 504 -15.33 -6.80 7.55
N ASP A 505 -14.72 -6.92 6.36
CA ASP A 505 -15.43 -6.91 5.08
C ASP A 505 -16.43 -8.08 5.00
N CYS A 506 -16.01 -9.29 5.41
CA CYS A 506 -16.89 -10.46 5.45
C CYS A 506 -18.06 -10.28 6.44
N ILE A 507 -17.81 -9.68 7.60
CA ILE A 507 -18.86 -9.38 8.59
C ILE A 507 -19.83 -8.34 8.03
N ARG A 508 -19.30 -7.29 7.39
CA ARG A 508 -20.09 -6.21 6.78
C ARG A 508 -20.98 -6.72 5.65
N ASP A 509 -20.48 -7.66 4.85
CA ASP A 509 -21.22 -8.22 3.72
C ASP A 509 -22.18 -9.36 4.10
N LYS A 510 -21.89 -10.13 5.16
CA LYS A 510 -22.68 -11.33 5.52
C LYS A 510 -23.55 -11.20 6.77
N VAL A 511 -23.25 -10.26 7.67
CA VAL A 511 -24.04 -10.07 8.90
C VAL A 511 -25.01 -8.92 8.66
N ASP A 512 -26.25 -9.26 8.33
CA ASP A 512 -27.35 -8.31 8.31
C ASP A 512 -27.65 -7.83 9.75
N LEU A 513 -27.01 -6.73 10.14
CA LEU A 513 -27.18 -6.09 11.44
C LEU A 513 -28.57 -5.42 11.58
N THR A 514 -29.45 -5.48 10.57
CA THR A 514 -30.85 -5.02 10.71
C THR A 514 -31.60 -5.77 11.80
N PHE A 515 -31.19 -7.00 12.13
CA PHE A 515 -31.72 -7.70 13.31
C PHE A 515 -31.58 -6.89 14.61
N PHE A 516 -30.42 -6.25 14.83
CA PHE A 516 -30.17 -5.44 16.02
C PHE A 516 -30.83 -4.07 15.98
N THR A 517 -31.04 -3.49 14.79
CA THR A 517 -31.62 -2.14 14.64
C THR A 517 -33.14 -2.13 14.44
N GLN A 518 -33.74 -3.22 13.93
CA GLN A 518 -35.18 -3.32 13.66
C GLN A 518 -35.91 -4.30 14.59
N THR A 519 -35.26 -5.42 14.99
CA THR A 519 -35.95 -6.49 15.74
C THR A 519 -35.80 -6.32 17.25
N LEU A 520 -34.66 -5.83 17.74
CA LEU A 520 -34.42 -5.60 19.16
C LEU A 520 -35.37 -4.56 19.80
N PRO A 521 -35.68 -3.41 19.15
CA PRO A 521 -36.64 -2.45 19.69
C PRO A 521 -38.06 -3.01 19.83
N GLN A 522 -38.46 -3.94 18.95
CA GLN A 522 -39.79 -4.57 18.97
C GLN A 522 -39.94 -5.69 20.01
N LEU A 523 -38.83 -6.14 20.61
CA LEU A 523 -38.80 -7.14 21.69
C LEU A 523 -38.70 -6.49 23.09
N VAL A 524 -38.49 -5.17 23.14
CA VAL A 524 -38.33 -4.37 24.37
C VAL A 524 -39.56 -3.49 24.64
N GLU A 525 -40.51 -3.41 23.69
CA GLU A 525 -41.92 -3.03 23.93
C GLU A 525 -42.75 -4.29 24.25
#